data_AF-A0A959Z054-F1
#
_entry.id   AF-A0A959Z054-F1
#
_cell.length_a   1.000
_cell.length_b   1.000
_cell.length_c   1.000
_cell.angle_alpha   90.00
_cell.angle_beta   90.00
_cell.angle_gamma   90.00
#
_symmetry.space_group_name_H-M   'P 1'
#
loop_
_entity.id
_entity.type
_entity.pdbx_description
1 polymer ?
#
loop_
_entity_poly.entity_id
_entity_poly.type
_entity_poly.pdbx_seq_one_letter_code
_entity_poly.pdbx_strand_id
1 'polypeptide(L)' 'DRAGSVNTYRQNLQQAYVEMQTEVASGKRGHREHAQSMAVYELDRVRKGLALTSGDTGTKAHRTALKLKIDRALSTEG' A
#
# COMPACT_ATOMS: atom_id res chain seq x y z
N ASP A 1 -13.27 -18.77 -14.07
CA ASP A 1 -12.28 -18.80 -12.96
C ASP A 1 -10.88 -18.23 -13.21
N ARG A 2 -10.48 -17.72 -14.39
CA ARG A 2 -9.14 -17.09 -14.55
C ARG A 2 -9.02 -15.69 -13.96
N ALA A 3 -10.06 -14.86 -14.06
CA ALA A 3 -10.01 -13.46 -13.63
C ALA A 3 -9.86 -13.30 -12.11
N GLY A 4 -10.46 -14.19 -11.31
CA GLY A 4 -10.32 -14.19 -9.85
C GLY A 4 -8.90 -14.48 -9.38
N SER A 5 -8.27 -15.52 -9.92
CA SER A 5 -6.88 -15.89 -9.60
C SER A 5 -5.88 -14.76 -9.89
N VAL A 6 -6.02 -14.08 -11.04
CA VAL A 6 -5.15 -12.96 -11.39
C VAL A 6 -5.41 -11.75 -10.47
N ASN A 7 -6.66 -11.51 -10.06
CA ASN A 7 -6.98 -10.44 -9.11
C ASN A 7 -6.33 -10.68 -7.74
N THR A 8 -6.43 -11.88 -7.20
CA THR A 8 -5.82 -12.26 -5.92
C THR A 8 -4.29 -12.15 -5.98
N TYR A 9 -3.67 -12.60 -7.08
CA TYR A 9 -2.22 -12.45 -7.27
C TYR A 9 -1.79 -10.97 -7.25
N ARG A 10 -2.52 -10.09 -7.95
CA ARG A 10 -2.25 -8.64 -7.95
C ARG A 10 -2.43 -8.01 -6.56
N GLN A 11 -3.48 -8.39 -5.84
CA GLN A 11 -3.74 -7.92 -4.49
C GLN A 11 -2.62 -8.31 -3.51
N ASN A 12 -2.11 -9.55 -3.63
CA ASN A 12 -0.98 -10.02 -2.81
C ASN A 12 0.30 -9.24 -3.11
N LEU A 13 0.62 -8.99 -4.39
CA LEU A 13 1.77 -8.18 -4.77
C LEU A 13 1.64 -6.74 -4.27
N GLN A 14 0.43 -6.16 -4.36
CA GLN A 14 0.18 -4.80 -3.89
C GLN A 14 0.39 -4.71 -2.37
N GLN A 15 -0.07 -5.72 -1.62
CA GLN A 15 0.12 -5.79 -0.18
C GLN A 15 1.61 -5.90 0.19
N ALA A 16 2.35 -6.80 -0.46
CA ALA A 16 3.79 -6.95 -0.22
C ALA A 16 4.58 -5.67 -0.54
N TYR A 17 4.22 -4.98 -1.63
CA TYR A 17 4.82 -3.70 -1.98
C TYR A 17 4.59 -2.63 -0.92
N VAL A 18 3.35 -2.49 -0.43
CA VAL A 18 3.02 -1.52 0.62
C VAL A 18 3.74 -1.84 1.92
N GLU A 19 3.84 -3.12 2.28
CA GLU A 19 4.59 -3.57 3.47
C GLU A 19 6.05 -3.14 3.42
N MET A 20 6.73 -3.41 2.31
CA MET A 20 8.11 -2.98 2.11
C MET A 20 8.26 -1.47 2.21
N GLN A 21 7.39 -0.68 1.56
CA GLN A 21 7.49 0.79 1.62
C GLN A 21 7.22 1.32 3.04
N THR A 22 6.26 0.75 3.77
CA THR A 22 6.04 1.10 5.19
C THR A 22 7.26 0.80 6.05
N GLU A 23 7.96 -0.31 5.81
CA GLU A 23 9.21 -0.61 6.52
C GLU A 23 10.30 0.43 6.21
N VAL A 24 10.48 0.78 4.93
CA VAL A 24 11.47 1.77 4.51
C VAL A 24 11.16 3.15 5.08
N ALA A 25 9.90 3.60 4.95
CA ALA A 25 9.43 4.88 5.46
C ALA A 25 9.69 5.01 6.97
N SER A 26 9.39 3.94 7.74
CA SER A 26 9.54 3.95 9.20
C SER A 26 10.98 4.09 9.72
N GLY A 27 11.99 4.03 8.84
CA GLY A 27 13.39 4.23 9.20
C GLY A 27 14.01 3.14 10.09
N LYS A 28 13.24 2.10 10.48
CA LYS A 28 13.63 1.06 11.47
C LYS A 28 14.90 0.27 11.14
N ARG A 29 15.41 0.35 9.91
CA ARG A 29 16.65 -0.33 9.46
C ARG A 29 17.80 0.62 9.11
N GLY A 30 17.75 1.89 9.54
CA GLY A 30 18.82 2.86 9.24
C GLY A 30 18.84 3.31 7.78
N HIS A 31 17.67 3.31 7.12
CA HIS A 31 17.53 3.82 5.76
C HIS A 31 17.88 5.31 5.69
N ARG A 32 18.61 5.73 4.65
CA ARG A 32 18.93 7.15 4.41
C ARG A 32 17.64 7.95 4.20
N GLU A 33 17.62 9.21 4.64
CA GLU A 33 16.46 10.10 4.57
C GLU A 33 15.81 10.15 3.17
N HIS A 34 16.63 10.18 2.11
CA HIS A 34 16.13 10.14 0.73
C HIS A 34 15.28 8.90 0.40
N ALA A 35 15.65 7.73 0.93
CA ALA A 35 14.89 6.50 0.72
C ALA A 35 13.55 6.53 1.47
N GLN A 36 13.54 7.11 2.68
CA GLN A 36 12.32 7.28 3.47
C GLN A 36 11.34 8.22 2.78
N SER A 37 11.81 9.39 2.30
CA SER A 37 10.97 10.32 1.55
C SER A 37 10.38 9.70 0.28
N MET A 38 11.15 8.84 -0.39
CA MET A 38 10.65 8.14 -1.58
C MET A 38 9.64 7.06 -1.23
N ALA A 39 9.82 6.35 -0.13
CA ALA A 39 8.83 5.42 0.36
C ALA A 39 7.51 6.11 0.73
N VAL A 40 7.57 7.26 1.39
CA VAL A 40 6.40 8.12 1.68
C VAL A 40 5.70 8.55 0.38
N TYR A 41 6.45 9.01 -0.62
CA TYR A 41 5.89 9.41 -1.92
C TYR A 41 5.18 8.24 -2.63
N GLU A 42 5.81 7.05 -2.64
CA GLU A 42 5.25 5.84 -3.22
C GLU A 42 3.96 5.41 -2.50
N LEU A 43 3.94 5.47 -1.17
CA LEU A 43 2.76 5.18 -0.35
C LEU A 43 1.59 6.13 -0.68
N ASP A 44 1.84 7.44 -0.79
CA ASP A 44 0.79 8.40 -1.18
C ASP A 44 0.28 8.15 -2.61
N ARG A 45 1.16 7.80 -3.56
CA ARG A 45 0.75 7.43 -4.92
C ARG A 45 -0.18 6.22 -4.92
N VAL A 46 0.17 5.16 -4.18
CA VAL A 46 -0.69 3.97 -4.06
C VAL A 46 -2.01 4.33 -3.41
N ARG A 47 -1.99 5.12 -2.32
CA ARG A 47 -3.21 5.56 -1.62
C ARG A 47 -4.19 6.26 -2.55
N LYS A 48 -3.72 7.18 -3.39
CA LYS A 48 -4.54 7.89 -4.38
C LYS A 48 -5.18 6.92 -5.38
N GLY A 49 -4.46 5.88 -5.82
CA GLY A 49 -4.98 4.84 -6.70
C GLY A 49 -6.07 3.95 -6.08
N LEU A 50 -6.13 3.86 -4.75
CA LEU A 50 -7.15 3.08 -4.03
C LEU A 50 -8.51 3.79 -3.91
N ALA A 51 -8.60 5.07 -4.27
CA ALA A 51 -9.85 5.84 -4.23
C ALA A 51 -10.90 5.38 -5.25
N LEU A 52 -10.53 4.52 -6.20
CA LEU A 52 -11.45 3.95 -7.19
C LEU A 52 -12.41 2.94 -6.54
N THR A 53 -13.72 3.15 -6.70
CA THR A 53 -14.80 2.36 -6.08
C THR A 53 -15.26 1.15 -6.91
N SER A 54 -14.60 0.86 -8.03
CA SER A 54 -14.96 -0.24 -8.93
C SER A 54 -14.56 -1.62 -8.38
N GLY A 55 -15.36 -2.65 -8.64
CA GLY A 55 -15.07 -4.04 -8.25
C GLY A 55 -16.10 -4.64 -7.30
N ASP A 56 -15.92 -5.93 -7.03
CA ASP A 56 -16.75 -6.69 -6.08
C ASP A 56 -16.46 -6.31 -4.62
N THR A 57 -17.26 -6.85 -3.70
CA THR A 57 -17.13 -6.60 -2.25
C THR A 57 -15.74 -6.96 -1.73
N GLY A 58 -15.15 -8.06 -2.20
CA GLY A 58 -13.81 -8.50 -1.80
C GLY A 58 -12.73 -7.51 -2.23
N THR A 59 -12.80 -7.00 -3.45
CA THR A 59 -11.90 -5.96 -3.97
C THR A 59 -12.05 -4.67 -3.18
N LYS A 60 -13.28 -4.25 -2.86
CA LYS A 60 -13.52 -3.08 -2.01
C LYS A 60 -12.94 -3.26 -0.61
N ALA A 61 -13.17 -4.41 0.02
CA ALA A 61 -12.62 -4.72 1.33
C ALA A 61 -11.08 -4.68 1.34
N HIS A 62 -10.44 -5.30 0.35
CA HIS A 62 -8.98 -5.28 0.19
C HIS A 62 -8.45 -3.84 0.05
N ARG A 63 -9.04 -3.03 -0.84
CA ARG A 63 -8.62 -1.64 -1.05
C ARG A 63 -8.79 -0.80 0.22
N THR A 64 -9.90 -0.96 0.93
CA THR A 64 -10.14 -0.27 2.20
C THR A 64 -9.10 -0.65 3.25
N ALA A 65 -8.80 -1.94 3.40
CA ALA A 65 -7.78 -2.42 4.34
C ALA A 65 -6.40 -1.86 3.99
N LEU A 66 -6.03 -1.85 2.70
CA LEU A 66 -4.75 -1.34 2.25
C LEU A 66 -4.63 0.18 2.44
N LYS A 67 -5.70 0.93 2.16
CA LYS A 67 -5.77 2.38 2.41
C LYS A 67 -5.54 2.69 3.89
N LEU A 68 -6.24 1.99 4.78
CA LEU A 68 -6.09 2.16 6.23
C LEU A 68 -4.65 1.86 6.70
N LYS A 69 -4.01 0.83 6.13
CA LYS A 69 -2.61 0.49 6.43
C LYS A 69 -1.66 1.63 6.02
N ILE A 70 -1.85 2.18 4.82
CA ILE A 70 -1.04 3.30 4.33
C ILE A 70 -1.27 4.55 5.17
N ASP A 71 -2.53 4.89 5.47
CA ASP A 71 -2.85 6.08 6.27
C ASP A 71 -2.20 6.00 7.66
N ARG A 72 -2.21 4.83 8.31
CA ARG A 72 -1.50 4.61 9.58
C ARG A 72 0.01 4.81 9.44
N ALA A 73 0.61 4.26 8.38
CA ALA A 73 2.04 4.42 8.13
C ALA A 73 2.41 5.91 7.99
N LEU A 74 1.66 6.66 7.18
CA LEU A 74 1.90 8.08 6.92
C LEU A 74 1.58 8.99 8.12
N SER A 75 0.62 8.63 8.98
CA SER A 75 0.29 9.39 10.18
C SER A 75 1.27 9.20 11.34
N THR A 76 2.10 8.15 11.32
CA THR A 76 3.06 7.87 12.40
C THR A 76 4.43 8.53 12.13
N GLU A 77 4.62 9.13 10.95
CA GLU A 77 5.87 9.80 10.52
C GLU A 77 5.81 11.33 10.57
N GLY A 78 4.70 11.91 11.08
CA GLY A 78 4.56 13.34 11.36
C GLY A 78 4.42 13.60 12.85
#